data_AF-A0A929G6K3-F1
#
_entry.id   AF-A0A929G6K3-F1
#
_cell.length_a   1.000
_cell.length_b   1.000
_cell.length_c   1.000
_cell.angle_alpha   90.00
_cell.angle_beta   90.00
_cell.angle_gamma   90.00
#
_symmetry.space_group_name_H-M   'P 1'
#
loop_
_entity.id
_entity.type
_entity.pdbx_description
1 polymer ?
#
loop_
_entity_poly.entity_id
_entity_poly.type
_entity_poly.pdbx_seq_one_letter_code
_entity_poly.pdbx_strand_id
1 'polypeptide(L)' 'MPRLFSQFLDAASEFLARRKGLLPIVGILLVIFNGVLQFIPGSGAIVETNIFLHLGVIIAVLGIMLAWAL' A
#
# COMPACT_ATOMS: atom_id res chain seq x y z
N MET A 1 -22.57 3.53 -11.80
CA MET A 1 -21.67 3.56 -10.63
C MET A 1 -20.88 2.26 -10.61
N PRO A 2 -19.54 2.29 -10.67
CA PRO A 2 -18.75 1.08 -10.88
C PRO A 2 -18.84 0.21 -9.62
N ARG A 3 -19.68 -0.83 -9.65
CA ARG A 3 -19.93 -1.76 -8.52
C ARG A 3 -18.65 -2.45 -8.02
N LEU A 4 -17.63 -2.49 -8.88
CA LEU A 4 -16.30 -2.98 -8.55
C LEU A 4 -15.65 -2.15 -7.44
N PHE A 5 -15.85 -0.84 -7.43
CA PHE A 5 -15.22 0.05 -6.44
C PHE A 5 -15.79 -0.18 -5.04
N SER A 6 -17.11 -0.30 -4.92
CA SER A 6 -17.77 -0.59 -3.64
C SER A 6 -17.46 -2.00 -3.14
N GLN A 7 -17.39 -3.02 -4.00
CA GLN A 7 -16.98 -4.37 -3.59
C GLN A 7 -15.51 -4.43 -3.15
N PHE A 8 -14.61 -3.70 -3.84
CA PHE A 8 -13.22 -3.60 -3.42
C PHE A 8 -13.11 -2.90 -2.07
N LEU A 9 -13.91 -1.85 -1.85
CA LEU A 9 -13.94 -1.10 -0.61
C LEU A 9 -14.52 -1.94 0.54
N ASP A 10 -15.61 -2.69 0.31
CA ASP A 10 -16.22 -3.58 1.31
C ASP A 10 -15.26 -4.72 1.67
N ALA A 11 -14.63 -5.37 0.68
CA ALA A 11 -13.65 -6.41 0.93
C ALA A 11 -12.41 -5.86 1.66
N ALA A 12 -11.93 -4.67 1.28
CA ALA A 12 -10.82 -4.00 1.98
C ALA A 12 -11.20 -3.63 3.41
N SER A 13 -12.43 -3.15 3.64
CA SER A 13 -12.95 -2.75 4.94
C SER A 13 -13.15 -3.95 5.86
N GLU A 14 -13.70 -5.06 5.35
CA GLU A 14 -13.89 -6.30 6.11
C GLU A 14 -12.55 -6.99 6.42
N PHE A 15 -11.58 -6.89 5.50
CA PHE A 15 -10.22 -7.35 5.70
C PHE A 15 -9.45 -6.50 6.72
N LEU A 16 -9.68 -5.17 6.73
CA LEU A 16 -9.10 -4.25 7.71
C LEU A 16 -9.70 -4.41 9.10
N ALA A 17 -11.02 -4.53 9.18
CA ALA A 17 -11.75 -4.73 10.42
C ALA A 17 -11.27 -5.99 11.16
N ARG A 18 -10.88 -7.02 10.40
CA ARG A 18 -10.40 -8.28 10.97
C ARG A 18 -8.91 -8.27 11.32
N ARG A 19 -8.10 -7.40 10.70
CA ARG A 19 -6.65 -7.27 10.96
C ARG A 19 -6.22 -5.80 10.87
N LYS A 20 -6.43 -5.06 11.97
CA LYS A 20 -6.16 -3.61 12.11
C LYS A 20 -4.75 -3.15 11.64
N GLY A 21 -3.76 -4.04 11.50
CA GLY A 21 -2.41 -3.69 11.05
C GLY A 21 -2.06 -4.01 9.59
N LEU A 22 -2.98 -4.58 8.79
CA LEU A 22 -2.57 -5.17 7.51
C LEU A 22 -2.27 -4.13 6.42
N LEU A 23 -3.01 -3.03 6.38
CA LEU A 23 -2.80 -1.95 5.41
C LEU A 23 -1.44 -1.23 5.63
N PRO A 24 -1.02 -0.94 6.87
CA PRO A 24 0.37 -0.57 7.18
C PRO A 24 1.40 -1.59 6.68
N ILE A 25 1.15 -2.89 6.91
CA ILE A 25 2.06 -3.96 6.50
C ILE A 25 2.21 -4.02 4.96
N VAL A 26 1.11 -3.84 4.21
CA VAL A 26 1.15 -3.77 2.74
C VAL A 26 1.95 -2.56 2.27
N GLY A 27 1.77 -1.39 2.90
CA GLY A 27 2.56 -0.20 2.59
C GLY A 27 4.06 -0.40 2.87
N ILE A 28 4.40 -1.02 3.99
CA ILE A 28 5.79 -1.37 4.34
C ILE A 28 6.37 -2.37 3.33
N LEU A 29 5.62 -3.40 2.93
CA LEU A 29 6.02 -4.35 1.89
C LEU A 29 6.31 -3.65 0.56
N LEU A 30 5.47 -2.69 0.15
CA LEU A 30 5.69 -1.88 -1.05
C LEU A 30 6.97 -1.05 -0.98
N VAL A 31 7.27 -0.45 0.18
CA VAL A 31 8.51 0.31 0.40
C VAL A 31 9.73 -0.61 0.33
N ILE A 32 9.68 -1.77 1.00
CA ILE A 32 10.76 -2.77 0.95
C ILE A 32 10.96 -3.26 -0.48
N PHE A 33 9.88 -3.55 -1.20
CA PHE A 33 9.94 -3.99 -2.59
C PHE A 33 10.54 -2.94 -3.52
N ASN A 34 10.21 -1.65 -3.33
CA ASN A 34 10.87 -0.55 -4.04
C ASN A 34 12.38 -0.50 -3.73
N GLY A 35 12.76 -0.68 -2.47
CA GLY A 35 14.18 -0.74 -2.06
C GLY A 35 14.91 -1.91 -2.72
N VAL A 36 14.29 -3.10 -2.77
CA VAL A 36 14.86 -4.28 -3.46
C VAL A 36 15.00 -4.01 -4.96
N LEU A 37 14.01 -3.37 -5.58
CA LEU A 37 14.06 -2.95 -6.98
C LEU A 37 15.19 -1.94 -7.27
N GLN A 38 15.52 -1.06 -6.31
CA GLN A 38 16.67 -0.15 -6.42
C GLN A 38 18.02 -0.86 -6.52
N PHE A 39 18.15 -2.07 -5.99
CA PHE A 39 19.39 -2.85 -6.10
C PHE A 39 19.57 -3.54 -7.46
N ILE A 40 18.56 -3.51 -8.35
CA ILE A 40 18.64 -4.10 -9.68
C ILE A 40 19.05 -3.01 -10.69
N PRO A 41 20.30 -3.00 -11.19
CA PRO A 41 20.73 -2.02 -12.18
C PRO A 41 19.98 -2.29 -13.50
N GLY A 42 19.26 -1.29 -14.02
CA GLY A 42 18.49 -1.41 -15.27
C GLY A 42 16.97 -1.32 -15.10
N SER A 43 16.48 -1.15 -13.88
CA SER A 43 15.07 -0.84 -13.60
C SER A 43 14.75 0.63 -13.98
N GLY A 44 14.65 0.91 -15.28
CA GLY A 44 14.42 2.25 -15.82
C GLY A 44 13.20 2.97 -15.21
N ALA A 45 13.25 4.31 -15.20
CA ALA A 45 12.24 5.34 -14.88
C ALA A 45 11.37 5.15 -13.61
N ILE A 46 10.79 3.98 -13.40
CA ILE A 46 9.90 3.59 -12.31
C ILE A 46 10.65 3.58 -10.96
N VAL A 47 11.92 3.16 -10.97
CA VAL A 47 12.78 3.15 -9.77
C VAL A 47 13.46 4.48 -9.53
N GLU A 48 13.82 5.24 -10.58
CA GLU A 48 14.32 6.61 -10.43
C GLU A 48 13.29 7.52 -9.75
N THR A 49 12.02 7.40 -10.15
CA THR A 49 10.94 8.21 -9.60
C THR A 49 10.44 7.72 -8.23
N ASN A 50 10.88 6.56 -7.75
CA ASN A 50 10.49 5.99 -6.45
C ASN A 50 8.96 5.98 -6.23
N ILE A 51 8.19 5.71 -7.28
CA ILE A 51 6.72 5.76 -7.24
C ILE A 51 6.16 4.73 -6.26
N PHE A 52 6.74 3.52 -6.22
CA PHE A 52 6.34 2.48 -5.27
C PHE A 52 6.67 2.85 -3.82
N LEU A 53 7.76 3.59 -3.59
CA LEU A 53 8.09 4.13 -2.27
C LEU A 53 7.04 5.15 -1.82
N HIS A 54 6.70 6.13 -2.67
CA HIS A 54 5.70 7.15 -2.35
C HIS A 54 4.32 6.54 -2.12
N LEU A 55 3.89 5.63 -3.00
CA LEU A 55 2.61 4.94 -2.87
C LEU A 55 2.58 4.04 -1.62
N GLY A 56 3.68 3.33 -1.34
CA GLY A 56 3.81 2.49 -0.15
C GLY A 56 3.72 3.30 1.14
N VAL A 57 4.37 4.47 1.21
CA VAL A 57 4.29 5.38 2.37
C VAL A 57 2.88 5.93 2.53
N ILE A 58 2.23 6.40 1.45
CA ILE A 58 0.85 6.90 1.51
C ILE A 58 -0.10 5.80 2.02
N ILE A 59 0.01 4.60 1.49
CA ILE A 59 -0.81 3.45 1.92
C ILE A 59 -0.49 3.10 3.38
N ALA A 60 0.78 3.13 3.81
CA ALA A 60 1.14 2.84 5.19
C ALA A 60 0.54 3.86 6.17
N VAL A 61 0.64 5.15 5.85
CA VAL A 61 0.07 6.24 6.66
C VAL A 61 -1.45 6.14 6.72
N LEU A 62 -2.12 5.97 5.58
CA LEU A 62 -3.58 5.78 5.54
C LEU A 62 -4.00 4.55 6.33
N GLY A 63 -3.22 3.48 6.26
CA GLY A 63 -3.44 2.26 7.02
C GLY A 63 -3.34 2.47 8.53
N ILE A 64 -2.35 3.24 8.99
CA ILE A 64 -2.19 3.58 10.41
C ILE A 64 -3.36 4.46 10.87
N MET A 65 -3.74 5.46 10.07
CA MET A 65 -4.88 6.33 10.38
C MET A 65 -6.20 5.54 10.47
N LEU A 66 -6.44 4.62 9.53
CA LEU A 66 -7.61 3.73 9.55
C LEU A 66 -7.60 2.77 10.75
N ALA A 67 -6.43 2.24 11.12
CA ALA A 67 -6.28 1.36 12.28
C ALA A 67 -6.62 2.06 13.61
N TRP A 68 -6.37 3.36 13.68
CA TRP A 68 -6.65 4.19 14.85
C TRP A 68 -8.09 4.74 14.86
N ALA A 69 -8.70 4.93 13.69
CA ALA A 69 -10.07 5.44 13.57
C ALA A 69 -11.16 4.38 13.85
N LEU A 70 -10.81 3.09 13.88
CA LEU A 70 -11.67 1.93 14.14
C LEU A 70 -11.38 1.30 15.51
#